data_AF-W7EHY6-F1
#
_entry.id   AF-W7EHY6-F1
#
_cell.length_a   1.000
_cell.length_b   1.000
_cell.length_c   1.000
_cell.angle_alpha   90.00
_cell.angle_beta   90.00
_cell.angle_gamma   90.00
#
_symmetry.space_group_name_H-M   'P 1'
#
loop_
_entity.id
_entity.type
_entity.pdbx_description
1 polymer ?
#
loop_
_entity_poly.entity_id
_entity_poly.type
_entity_poly.pdbx_seq_one_letter_code
_entity_poly.pdbx_strand_id
1 'polypeptide(L)'
;MLLLPTLLLTTTTTTTTALPISNSCTPTNLLQNPSFESNPQDLSPWLSLATGSFSSRSLTRDNPGGHNSATAYLASCNSSADILSTLTLSQSYIEVEVGKAVECYAWVRAARGGKAKARVEVFLDGGSCGGGVEVGEGEEEWVRIGGRVVVQDVGAGGVGHTVAVTVQGYGAEGDGGWSVAIDDVGVVVGC
;
A
#
# COMPACT_ATOMS: atom_id res chain seq x y z
N MET A 1 65.18 -57.23 -19.02
CA MET A 1 64.49 -55.94 -18.82
C MET A 1 63.01 -56.24 -18.65
N LEU A 2 62.46 -56.06 -17.44
CA LEU A 2 61.03 -56.24 -17.17
C LEU A 2 60.27 -54.96 -17.59
N LEU A 3 59.18 -55.11 -18.35
CA LEU A 3 58.19 -54.05 -18.57
C LEU A 3 57.04 -54.21 -17.58
N LEU A 4 56.76 -53.18 -16.77
CA LEU A 4 55.51 -53.05 -16.02
C LEU A 4 54.48 -52.25 -16.85
N PRO A 5 53.20 -52.64 -16.87
CA PRO A 5 52.15 -51.82 -17.45
C PRO A 5 51.61 -50.83 -16.40
N THR A 6 51.60 -49.54 -16.74
CA THR A 6 50.99 -48.48 -15.92
C THR A 6 49.49 -48.45 -16.18
N LEU A 7 48.69 -48.79 -15.16
CA LEU A 7 47.22 -48.73 -15.22
C LEU A 7 46.77 -47.29 -14.87
N LEU A 8 46.22 -46.56 -15.84
CA LEU A 8 45.57 -45.26 -15.57
C LEU A 8 44.13 -45.49 -15.07
N LEU A 9 43.84 -45.07 -13.85
CA LEU A 9 42.48 -44.92 -13.34
C LEU A 9 41.94 -43.55 -13.76
N THR A 10 40.93 -43.53 -14.63
CA THR A 10 40.14 -42.33 -14.94
C THR A 10 39.00 -42.20 -13.94
N THR A 11 39.13 -41.29 -12.98
CA THR A 11 38.03 -40.86 -12.12
C THR A 11 37.11 -39.90 -12.90
N THR A 12 35.90 -40.36 -13.23
CA THR A 12 34.81 -39.52 -13.72
C THR A 12 34.15 -38.80 -12.56
N THR A 13 34.46 -37.51 -12.39
CA THR A 13 33.71 -36.61 -11.50
C THR A 13 32.38 -36.25 -12.17
N THR A 14 31.29 -36.82 -11.68
CA THR A 14 29.93 -36.40 -12.03
C THR A 14 29.62 -35.08 -11.34
N THR A 15 29.70 -33.98 -12.08
CA THR A 15 29.19 -32.67 -11.66
C THR A 15 27.67 -32.71 -11.75
N THR A 16 27.00 -32.96 -10.62
CA THR A 16 25.56 -32.74 -10.49
C THR A 16 25.31 -31.24 -10.46
N THR A 17 24.94 -30.67 -11.61
CA THR A 17 24.40 -29.32 -11.71
C THR A 17 23.07 -29.31 -10.95
N ALA A 18 23.10 -28.83 -9.70
CA ALA A 18 21.88 -28.56 -8.96
C ALA A 18 21.10 -27.49 -9.74
N LEU A 19 19.91 -27.85 -10.24
CA LEU A 19 18.99 -26.88 -10.81
C LEU A 19 18.69 -25.82 -9.74
N PRO A 20 18.71 -24.53 -10.07
CA PRO A 20 18.28 -23.51 -9.12
C PRO A 20 16.83 -23.81 -8.78
N ILE A 21 16.58 -24.15 -7.52
CA ILE A 21 15.24 -24.20 -6.98
C ILE A 21 14.76 -22.75 -7.00
N SER A 22 14.03 -22.40 -8.05
CA SER A 22 13.27 -21.16 -8.12
C SER A 22 12.26 -21.21 -6.99
N ASN A 23 12.56 -20.57 -5.86
CA ASN A 23 11.55 -20.23 -4.87
C ASN A 23 10.61 -19.20 -5.52
N SER A 24 9.70 -19.66 -6.37
CA SER A 24 8.60 -18.85 -6.87
C SER A 24 7.59 -18.74 -5.75
N CYS A 25 7.82 -17.82 -4.80
CA CYS A 25 6.72 -17.40 -3.97
C CYS A 25 6.16 -16.09 -4.55
N THR A 26 4.89 -16.15 -4.89
CA THR A 26 4.15 -15.02 -5.45
C THR A 26 3.68 -14.16 -4.28
N PRO A 27 4.00 -12.86 -4.26
CA PRO A 27 3.46 -11.96 -3.25
C PRO A 27 1.93 -12.02 -3.26
N THR A 28 1.34 -12.17 -2.08
CA THR A 28 -0.11 -12.25 -1.88
C THR A 28 -0.56 -11.03 -1.10
N ASN A 29 -1.43 -10.22 -1.70
CA ASN A 29 -2.13 -9.14 -0.99
C ASN A 29 -3.26 -9.74 -0.17
N LEU A 30 -3.24 -9.51 1.15
CA LEU A 30 -4.21 -10.05 2.10
C LEU A 30 -5.52 -9.26 2.14
N LEU A 31 -5.58 -8.13 1.43
CA LEU A 31 -6.75 -7.26 1.41
C LEU A 31 -7.80 -7.73 0.41
N GLN A 32 -9.06 -7.47 0.75
CA GLN A 32 -10.20 -7.65 -0.15
C GLN A 32 -10.47 -6.35 -0.92
N ASN A 33 -10.73 -6.47 -2.22
CA ASN A 33 -10.98 -5.34 -3.11
C ASN A 33 -9.93 -4.19 -2.99
N PRO A 34 -8.61 -4.49 -3.05
CA PRO A 34 -7.56 -3.48 -2.80
C PRO A 34 -7.48 -2.36 -3.83
N SER A 35 -7.99 -2.62 -5.05
CA SER A 35 -8.02 -1.67 -6.17
C SER A 35 -9.43 -1.14 -6.48
N PHE A 36 -10.38 -1.37 -5.56
CA PHE A 36 -11.77 -0.91 -5.66
C PHE A 36 -12.60 -1.38 -6.88
N GLU A 37 -12.11 -2.33 -7.67
CA GLU A 37 -12.77 -2.79 -8.91
C GLU A 37 -13.96 -3.73 -8.70
N SER A 38 -14.09 -4.36 -7.52
CA SER A 38 -15.07 -5.44 -7.31
C SER A 38 -16.52 -4.96 -7.45
N ASN A 39 -16.80 -3.75 -6.97
CA ASN A 39 -18.08 -3.07 -7.16
C ASN A 39 -17.85 -1.54 -7.10
N PRO A 40 -17.82 -0.84 -8.25
CA PRO A 40 -17.50 0.59 -8.28
C PRO A 40 -18.51 1.52 -7.60
N GLN A 41 -19.61 0.97 -7.06
CA GLN A 41 -20.62 1.71 -6.29
C GLN A 41 -20.60 1.36 -4.81
N ASP A 42 -19.84 0.35 -4.40
CA ASP A 42 -19.79 -0.14 -3.04
C ASP A 42 -18.35 -0.19 -2.55
N LEU A 43 -18.08 0.61 -1.52
CA LEU A 43 -16.76 0.70 -0.89
C LEU A 43 -16.44 -0.56 -0.06
N SER A 44 -17.41 -1.43 0.21
CA SER A 44 -17.22 -2.61 1.04
C SER A 44 -16.06 -3.50 0.54
N PRO A 45 -15.26 -4.07 1.46
CA PRO A 45 -15.39 -4.01 2.92
C PRO A 45 -14.61 -2.84 3.56
N TRP A 46 -14.23 -1.81 2.80
CA TRP A 46 -13.51 -0.67 3.33
C TRP A 46 -14.41 0.26 4.14
N LEU A 47 -13.89 0.71 5.28
CA LEU A 47 -14.51 1.74 6.12
C LEU A 47 -13.86 3.09 5.84
N SER A 48 -14.69 4.11 5.58
CA SER A 48 -14.25 5.48 5.31
C SER A 48 -14.74 6.43 6.40
N LEU A 49 -13.87 6.80 7.34
CA LEU A 49 -14.12 7.76 8.41
C LEU A 49 -13.49 9.11 8.06
N ALA A 50 -14.18 10.21 8.35
CA ALA A 50 -13.59 11.53 8.17
C ALA A 50 -14.12 12.55 9.18
N THR A 51 -13.30 13.55 9.46
CA THR A 51 -13.60 14.75 10.24
C THR A 51 -13.08 15.98 9.51
N GLY A 52 -13.66 17.15 9.78
CA GLY A 52 -13.32 18.39 9.09
C GLY A 52 -14.17 18.65 7.85
N SER A 53 -13.62 19.32 6.84
CA SER A 53 -14.38 19.95 5.76
C SER A 53 -14.20 19.24 4.42
N PHE A 54 -14.91 18.13 4.23
CA PHE A 54 -14.94 17.40 2.95
C PHE A 54 -16.15 17.81 2.09
N SER A 55 -15.93 18.08 0.80
CA SER A 55 -17.00 18.30 -0.18
C SER A 55 -17.54 16.97 -0.73
N SER A 56 -16.67 15.98 -0.94
CA SER A 56 -17.04 14.67 -1.44
C SER A 56 -16.07 13.59 -0.99
N ARG A 57 -16.60 12.37 -0.87
CA ARG A 57 -15.85 11.13 -0.62
C ARG A 57 -16.56 9.99 -1.32
N SER A 58 -15.96 9.42 -2.36
CA SER A 58 -16.60 8.36 -3.15
C SER A 58 -15.59 7.57 -3.95
N LEU A 59 -16.01 6.40 -4.43
CA LEU A 59 -15.34 5.77 -5.56
C LEU A 59 -15.57 6.62 -6.82
N THR A 60 -14.56 6.75 -7.66
CA THR A 60 -14.63 7.42 -8.95
C THR A 60 -14.01 6.55 -10.03
N ARG A 61 -14.52 6.70 -11.26
CA ARG A 61 -13.94 6.15 -12.49
C ARG A 61 -13.60 7.25 -13.49
N ASP A 62 -13.66 8.50 -13.05
CA ASP A 62 -13.42 9.66 -13.90
C ASP A 62 -11.93 9.75 -14.22
N ASN A 63 -11.61 10.22 -15.44
CA ASN A 63 -10.24 10.38 -15.90
C ASN A 63 -9.40 11.23 -14.91
N PRO A 64 -8.18 10.80 -14.53
CA PRO A 64 -7.39 9.68 -15.08
C PRO A 64 -7.64 8.29 -14.47
N GLY A 65 -8.71 8.09 -13.69
CA GLY A 65 -9.07 6.79 -13.12
C GLY A 65 -8.20 6.40 -11.93
N GLY A 66 -8.07 5.10 -11.70
CA GLY A 66 -7.19 4.51 -10.70
C GLY A 66 -5.77 4.26 -11.20
N HIS A 67 -4.92 3.75 -10.33
CA HIS A 67 -3.53 3.41 -10.63
C HIS A 67 -3.48 2.12 -11.47
N ASN A 68 -3.26 2.25 -12.79
CA ASN A 68 -3.33 1.13 -13.75
C ASN A 68 -4.68 0.37 -13.73
N SER A 69 -5.73 1.03 -13.26
CA SER A 69 -7.06 0.49 -13.04
C SER A 69 -8.10 1.55 -13.43
N ALA A 70 -9.39 1.21 -13.35
CA ALA A 70 -10.45 2.15 -13.69
C ALA A 70 -10.93 2.95 -12.47
N THR A 71 -10.82 2.40 -11.27
CA THR A 71 -11.52 2.86 -10.07
C THR A 71 -10.53 3.32 -9.02
N ALA A 72 -10.80 4.46 -8.38
CA ALA A 72 -10.07 4.91 -7.19
C ALA A 72 -11.04 5.43 -6.13
N TYR A 73 -10.62 5.44 -4.88
CA TYR A 73 -11.30 6.17 -3.83
C TYR A 73 -10.82 7.64 -3.84
N LEU A 74 -11.71 8.58 -4.12
CA LEU A 74 -11.42 10.01 -4.17
C LEU A 74 -12.06 10.74 -3.00
N ALA A 75 -11.25 11.51 -2.27
CA ALA A 75 -11.69 12.46 -1.27
C ALA A 75 -11.31 13.88 -1.66
N SER A 76 -12.28 14.79 -1.60
CA SER A 76 -12.10 16.21 -1.89
C SER A 76 -12.42 17.04 -0.65
N CYS A 77 -11.47 17.87 -0.26
CA CYS A 77 -11.54 18.78 0.87
C CYS A 77 -11.82 20.22 0.38
N ASN A 78 -12.68 20.92 1.11
CA ASN A 78 -12.96 22.34 0.87
C ASN A 78 -11.74 23.22 1.21
N SER A 79 -11.77 24.44 0.69
CA SER A 79 -10.83 25.51 1.04
C SER A 79 -11.11 26.01 2.46
N SER A 80 -10.39 25.48 3.45
CA SER A 80 -10.43 26.00 4.82
C SER A 80 -9.05 25.90 5.46
N ALA A 81 -8.42 27.06 5.69
CA ALA A 81 -7.10 27.14 6.30
C ALA A 81 -7.11 26.81 7.81
N ASP A 82 -8.25 26.99 8.48
CA ASP A 82 -8.37 26.83 9.94
C ASP A 82 -8.95 25.49 10.39
N ILE A 83 -9.42 24.65 9.46
CA ILE A 83 -10.04 23.35 9.77
C ILE A 83 -9.11 22.22 9.31
N LEU A 84 -8.52 21.53 10.28
CA LEU A 84 -7.83 20.27 9.99
C LEU A 84 -8.85 19.24 9.52
N SER A 85 -8.67 18.75 8.30
CA SER A 85 -9.48 17.68 7.75
C SER A 85 -8.71 16.38 7.80
N THR A 86 -9.30 15.36 8.41
CA THR A 86 -8.71 14.03 8.55
C THR A 86 -9.61 13.01 7.89
N LEU A 87 -9.05 12.15 7.05
CA LEU A 87 -9.68 10.98 6.45
C LEU A 87 -8.91 9.75 6.92
N THR A 88 -9.64 8.69 7.24
CA THR A 88 -9.10 7.34 7.44
C THR A 88 -9.89 6.37 6.56
N LEU A 89 -9.20 5.70 5.65
CA LEU A 89 -9.71 4.58 4.87
C LEU A 89 -9.08 3.29 5.42
N SER A 90 -9.88 2.37 5.95
CA SER A 90 -9.38 1.20 6.67
C SER A 90 -10.08 -0.10 6.31
N GLN A 91 -9.36 -1.20 6.44
CA GLN A 91 -9.89 -2.55 6.37
C GLN A 91 -9.33 -3.38 7.53
N SER A 92 -10.20 -4.15 8.18
CA SER A 92 -9.88 -4.99 9.34
C SER A 92 -9.99 -6.47 8.99
N TYR A 93 -9.77 -7.35 9.98
CA TYR A 93 -9.82 -8.81 9.83
C TYR A 93 -8.72 -9.37 8.92
N ILE A 94 -7.57 -8.70 8.89
CA ILE A 94 -6.40 -9.15 8.13
C ILE A 94 -5.69 -10.23 8.95
N GLU A 95 -5.57 -11.43 8.40
CA GLU A 95 -4.89 -12.54 9.07
C GLU A 95 -3.42 -12.60 8.66
N VAL A 96 -2.53 -12.19 9.56
CA VAL A 96 -1.09 -12.34 9.41
C VAL A 96 -0.46 -12.70 10.75
N GLU A 97 0.60 -13.51 10.74
CA GLU A 97 1.28 -13.93 11.95
C GLU A 97 2.09 -12.77 12.57
N VAL A 98 1.93 -12.56 13.87
CA VAL A 98 2.72 -11.59 14.65
C VAL A 98 4.21 -11.86 14.48
N GLY A 99 5.00 -10.79 14.39
CA GLY A 99 6.45 -10.86 14.19
C GLY A 99 6.87 -11.06 12.73
N LYS A 100 5.94 -11.33 11.80
CA LYS A 100 6.27 -11.31 10.37
C LYS A 100 6.45 -9.90 9.86
N ALA A 101 7.42 -9.74 8.95
CA ALA A 101 7.64 -8.50 8.24
C ALA A 101 6.82 -8.51 6.95
N VAL A 102 5.83 -7.64 6.86
CA VAL A 102 4.97 -7.46 5.68
C VAL A 102 5.23 -6.13 5.00
N GLU A 103 4.86 -6.06 3.74
CA GLU A 103 4.83 -4.80 3.00
C GLU A 103 3.42 -4.22 3.08
N CYS A 104 3.28 -2.97 3.54
CA CYS A 104 2.00 -2.27 3.59
C CYS A 104 2.11 -0.90 2.92
N TYR A 105 1.19 -0.60 2.02
CA TYR A 105 1.28 0.57 1.15
C TYR A 105 -0.07 0.99 0.57
N ALA A 106 -0.10 2.15 -0.05
CA ALA A 106 -1.16 2.61 -0.93
C ALA A 106 -0.55 3.42 -2.09
N TRP A 107 -1.20 3.39 -3.25
CA TRP A 107 -0.93 4.35 -4.31
C TRP A 107 -1.82 5.56 -4.14
N VAL A 108 -1.22 6.74 -4.24
CA VAL A 108 -1.87 7.98 -3.90
C VAL A 108 -1.58 9.02 -4.96
N ARG A 109 -2.62 9.70 -5.42
CA ARG A 109 -2.52 10.83 -6.34
C ARG A 109 -3.24 12.01 -5.72
N ALA A 110 -2.57 13.15 -5.63
CA ALA A 110 -3.14 14.33 -5.02
C ALA A 110 -3.24 15.48 -6.02
N ALA A 111 -4.30 16.27 -5.92
CA ALA A 111 -4.43 17.54 -6.60
C ALA A 111 -4.69 18.66 -5.59
N ARG A 112 -4.19 19.86 -5.90
CA ARG A 112 -4.19 21.00 -4.99
C ARG A 112 -4.73 22.25 -5.68
N GLY A 113 -5.59 22.98 -5.00
CA GLY A 113 -5.79 24.41 -5.25
C GLY A 113 -4.78 25.23 -4.43
N GLY A 114 -3.93 26.01 -5.09
CA GLY A 114 -3.07 27.00 -4.42
C GLY A 114 -2.08 26.41 -3.41
N LYS A 115 -2.25 26.78 -2.12
CA LYS A 115 -1.33 26.45 -1.00
C LYS A 115 -1.87 25.40 -0.01
N ALA A 116 -2.88 24.59 -0.35
CA ALA A 116 -3.37 23.50 0.51
C ALA A 116 -2.43 22.28 0.62
N LYS A 117 -2.06 21.81 1.81
CA LYS A 117 -1.21 20.61 1.95
C LYS A 117 -2.00 19.44 2.51
N ALA A 118 -1.71 18.23 2.02
CA ALA A 118 -2.15 16.99 2.62
C ALA A 118 -0.94 16.10 2.94
N ARG A 119 -1.00 15.43 4.09
CA ARG A 119 -0.05 14.42 4.53
C ARG A 119 -0.74 13.08 4.51
N VAL A 120 -0.13 12.09 3.89
CA VAL A 120 -0.69 10.74 3.77
C VAL A 120 0.25 9.73 4.41
N GLU A 121 -0.30 8.82 5.21
CA GLU A 121 0.46 7.77 5.88
C GLU A 121 -0.34 6.47 5.96
N VAL A 122 0.34 5.34 5.73
CA VAL A 122 -0.24 4.00 5.87
C VAL A 122 0.22 3.40 7.18
N PHE A 123 -0.72 2.80 7.91
CA PHE A 123 -0.50 2.11 9.17
C PHE A 123 -0.99 0.67 9.09
N LEU A 124 -0.30 -0.22 9.78
CA LEU A 124 -0.79 -1.54 10.17
C LEU A 124 -0.84 -1.59 11.70
N ASP A 125 -2.04 -1.72 12.26
CA ASP A 125 -2.28 -1.75 13.71
C ASP A 125 -1.72 -0.54 14.48
N GLY A 126 -1.68 0.62 13.83
CA GLY A 126 -1.07 1.84 14.38
C GLY A 126 0.45 1.92 14.24
N GLY A 127 1.12 0.86 13.78
CA GLY A 127 2.51 0.88 13.34
C GLY A 127 2.63 1.53 11.96
N SER A 128 3.48 2.55 11.83
CA SER A 128 3.72 3.22 10.56
C SER A 128 4.41 2.29 9.55
N CYS A 129 3.91 2.27 8.32
CA CYS A 129 4.45 1.48 7.23
C CYS A 129 5.64 2.14 6.51
N GLY A 130 5.97 3.40 6.80
CA GLY A 130 7.03 4.11 6.09
C GLY A 130 7.16 5.60 6.39
N GLY A 131 6.49 6.09 7.44
CA GLY A 131 6.29 7.51 7.71
C GLY A 131 5.25 8.13 6.78
N GLY A 132 4.79 9.33 7.15
CA GLY A 132 3.87 10.10 6.32
C GLY A 132 4.59 11.00 5.32
N VAL A 133 3.98 11.12 4.15
CA VAL A 133 4.49 11.87 2.99
C VAL A 133 3.57 13.06 2.74
N GLU A 134 4.15 14.25 2.57
CA GLU A 134 3.39 15.41 2.06
C GLU A 134 3.13 15.21 0.56
N VAL A 135 1.87 15.32 0.15
CA VAL A 135 1.45 15.22 -1.25
C VAL A 135 0.89 16.58 -1.71
N GLY A 136 1.14 16.97 -2.96
CA GLY A 136 0.54 18.17 -3.57
C GLY A 136 1.48 19.28 -4.09
N GLU A 137 2.78 19.03 -4.27
CA GLU A 137 3.67 19.94 -5.02
C GLU A 137 4.07 19.31 -6.36
N GLY A 138 3.36 19.68 -7.43
CA GLY A 138 3.70 19.26 -8.80
C GLY A 138 3.26 17.84 -9.15
N GLU A 139 2.64 17.78 -10.33
CA GLU A 139 2.11 16.64 -11.09
C GLU A 139 1.14 15.67 -10.39
N GLU A 140 0.00 15.46 -11.08
CA GLU A 140 -1.07 14.52 -10.77
C GLU A 140 -0.61 13.06 -11.00
N GLU A 141 0.58 12.71 -10.54
CA GLU A 141 1.11 11.36 -10.67
C GLU A 141 0.75 10.50 -9.47
N TRP A 142 0.67 9.20 -9.70
CA TRP A 142 0.50 8.22 -8.65
C TRP A 142 1.83 8.01 -7.93
N VAL A 143 1.83 8.24 -6.62
CA VAL A 143 2.98 8.02 -5.74
C VAL A 143 2.65 6.89 -4.79
N ARG A 144 3.57 5.94 -4.65
CA ARG A 144 3.45 4.87 -3.68
C ARG A 144 3.90 5.34 -2.30
N ILE A 145 3.03 5.16 -1.30
CA ILE A 145 3.29 5.52 0.10
C ILE A 145 3.24 4.26 0.95
N GLY A 146 4.19 4.11 1.87
CA GLY A 146 4.33 2.94 2.74
C GLY A 146 5.64 2.19 2.51
N GLY A 147 5.70 0.94 2.94
CA GLY A 147 6.95 0.21 3.10
C GLY A 147 6.79 -1.01 3.97
N ARG A 148 7.85 -1.40 4.68
CA ARG A 148 7.91 -2.66 5.43
C ARG A 148 7.67 -2.41 6.92
N VAL A 149 6.76 -3.18 7.52
CA VAL A 149 6.46 -3.15 8.95
C VAL A 149 6.51 -4.57 9.52
N VAL A 150 6.94 -4.69 10.78
CA VAL A 150 6.82 -5.95 11.53
C VAL A 150 5.46 -5.95 12.22
N VAL A 151 4.66 -6.98 11.96
CA VAL A 151 3.34 -7.16 12.56
C VAL A 151 3.48 -7.21 14.09
N GLN A 152 2.79 -6.29 14.76
CA GLN A 152 2.85 -6.15 16.21
C GLN A 152 1.73 -6.97 16.86
N ASP A 153 1.99 -7.48 18.07
CA ASP A 153 0.92 -7.98 18.92
C ASP A 153 0.22 -6.78 19.55
N VAL A 154 -1.03 -6.54 19.13
CA VAL A 154 -1.87 -5.49 19.73
C VAL A 154 -2.58 -5.93 21.01
N GLY A 155 -2.27 -7.11 21.54
CA GLY A 155 -2.52 -7.48 22.95
C GLY A 155 -4.00 -7.57 23.35
N ALA A 156 -4.93 -7.54 22.40
CA ALA A 156 -6.36 -7.37 22.69
C ALA A 156 -7.24 -8.58 22.37
N GLY A 157 -6.67 -9.73 21.97
CA GLY A 157 -7.47 -10.89 21.55
C GLY A 157 -8.39 -10.58 20.36
N GLY A 158 -7.97 -9.64 19.50
CA GLY A 158 -8.73 -9.17 18.35
C GLY A 158 -8.88 -10.23 17.26
N VAL A 159 -9.83 -9.99 16.37
CA VAL A 159 -10.25 -10.84 15.24
C VAL A 159 -9.36 -10.69 13.99
N GLY A 160 -8.14 -10.18 14.16
CA GLY A 160 -7.18 -9.90 13.08
C GLY A 160 -6.61 -8.48 13.14
N HIS A 161 -5.76 -8.17 12.17
CA HIS A 161 -5.04 -6.91 12.01
C HIS A 161 -5.87 -5.89 11.19
N THR A 162 -5.53 -4.61 11.31
CA THR A 162 -6.20 -3.51 10.58
C THR A 162 -5.19 -2.64 9.85
N VAL A 163 -5.40 -2.47 8.55
CA VAL A 163 -4.68 -1.46 7.75
C VAL A 163 -5.48 -0.16 7.73
N ALA A 164 -4.79 0.96 7.78
CA ALA A 164 -5.38 2.29 7.65
C ALA A 164 -4.52 3.19 6.77
N VAL A 165 -5.12 3.76 5.73
CA VAL A 165 -4.57 4.89 4.98
C VAL A 165 -5.17 6.15 5.58
N THR A 166 -4.32 7.02 6.12
CA THR A 166 -4.74 8.28 6.73
C THR A 166 -4.33 9.44 5.85
N VAL A 167 -5.20 10.43 5.72
CA VAL A 167 -4.93 11.69 5.02
C VAL A 167 -5.27 12.82 5.98
N GLN A 168 -4.34 13.75 6.19
CA GLN A 168 -4.51 14.90 7.06
C GLN A 168 -4.08 16.16 6.33
N GLY A 169 -4.92 17.18 6.29
CA GLY A 169 -4.58 18.40 5.58
C GLY A 169 -5.43 19.59 5.96
N TYR A 170 -4.88 20.76 5.65
CA TYR A 170 -5.59 22.03 5.69
C TYR A 170 -5.81 22.50 4.25
N GLY A 171 -6.94 23.17 4.02
CA GLY A 171 -7.08 23.99 2.82
C GLY A 171 -6.15 25.21 2.88
N ALA A 172 -6.20 26.03 1.84
CA ALA A 172 -5.59 27.36 1.81
C ALA A 172 -6.67 28.43 1.70
N GLU A 173 -6.32 29.67 2.03
CA GLU A 173 -7.17 30.83 1.78
C GLU A 173 -7.32 31.10 0.27
N GLY A 174 -8.48 31.59 -0.17
CA GLY A 174 -8.71 32.03 -1.55
C GLY A 174 -8.93 30.90 -2.57
N ASP A 175 -9.73 29.90 -2.22
CA ASP A 175 -10.18 28.76 -3.06
C ASP A 175 -9.20 27.59 -3.22
N GLY A 176 -8.22 27.47 -2.32
CA GLY A 176 -7.32 26.32 -2.28
C GLY A 176 -7.86 25.14 -1.49
N GLY A 177 -8.68 24.28 -2.10
CA GLY A 177 -8.96 22.93 -1.56
C GLY A 177 -7.83 21.95 -1.85
N TRP A 178 -7.95 20.72 -1.35
CA TRP A 178 -7.10 19.60 -1.78
C TRP A 178 -7.96 18.39 -2.09
N SER A 179 -7.50 17.53 -2.99
CA SER A 179 -8.09 16.21 -3.21
C SER A 179 -7.01 15.14 -3.21
N VAL A 180 -7.39 13.95 -2.73
CA VAL A 180 -6.53 12.77 -2.69
C VAL A 180 -7.32 11.59 -3.23
N ALA A 181 -6.80 10.99 -4.30
CA ALA A 181 -7.20 9.69 -4.80
C ALA A 181 -6.29 8.62 -4.19
N ILE A 182 -6.89 7.53 -3.73
CA ILE A 182 -6.23 6.36 -3.16
C ILE A 182 -6.60 5.16 -4.04
N ASP A 183 -5.63 4.34 -4.38
CA ASP A 183 -5.82 3.09 -5.11
C ASP A 183 -4.75 2.05 -4.73
N ASP A 184 -4.95 0.79 -5.14
CA ASP A 184 -4.01 -0.31 -5.01
C ASP A 184 -3.41 -0.42 -3.60
N VAL A 185 -4.26 -0.51 -2.58
CA VAL A 185 -3.82 -0.64 -1.18
C VAL A 185 -3.28 -2.05 -0.97
N GLY A 186 -2.17 -2.18 -0.24
CA GLY A 186 -1.50 -3.44 0.00
C GLY A 186 -1.27 -3.74 1.47
N VAL A 187 -1.55 -4.99 1.86
CA VAL A 187 -0.85 -5.69 2.95
C VAL A 187 -0.37 -7.00 2.37
N VAL A 188 0.89 -7.02 1.95
CA VAL A 188 1.45 -8.09 1.11
C VAL A 188 2.37 -8.97 1.93
N VAL A 189 2.07 -10.27 1.88
CA VAL A 189 2.93 -11.34 2.36
C VAL A 189 3.60 -12.01 1.17
N GLY A 190 4.90 -12.18 1.23
CA GLY A 190 5.71 -12.72 0.16
C GLY A 190 7.17 -12.70 0.58
N CYS A 191 7.93 -13.63 0.04
CA CYS A 191 9.37 -13.73 0.14
C CYS A 191 10.02 -12.50 -0.52
#